data_AF-A0A7C0Z005-F1
#
_entry.id   AF-A0A7C0Z005-F1
#
_cell.length_a   1.000
_cell.length_b   1.000
_cell.length_c   1.000
_cell.angle_alpha   90.00
_cell.angle_beta   90.00
_cell.angle_gamma   90.00
#
_symmetry.space_group_name_H-M   'P 1'
#
loop_
_entity.id
_entity.type
_entity.pdbx_description
1 polymer ?
#
loop_
_entity_poly.entity_id
_entity_poly.type
_entity_poly.pdbx_seq_one_letter_code
_entity_poly.pdbx_strand_id
1 'polypeptide(L)'
;MIPRKRNTYYEGQLKDAVFGFRRRLLASGEAVRSFEQAFAEIFGFSDAVATCTGRDGLLLLLEACGVTAGDEIVLPAYTLGELVNLLKSRGYVPVLADVDGSSYQLTAKSVEPRITERTKAIIATHLFGWPCDIVNIVELARERGLIVIED
;
A
#
# COMPACT_ATOMS: atom_id res chain seq x y z
N MET A 1 -15.18 4.21 29.45
CA MET A 1 -14.10 3.63 28.63
C MET A 1 -14.03 4.44 27.34
N ILE A 2 -12.88 5.04 27.01
CA ILE A 2 -12.69 5.78 25.75
C ILE A 2 -12.07 4.82 24.72
N PRO A 3 -12.71 4.57 23.57
CA PRO A 3 -12.20 3.62 22.59
C PRO A 3 -11.01 4.19 21.80
N ARG A 4 -10.02 3.34 21.48
CA ARG A 4 -8.85 3.72 20.64
C ARG A 4 -9.23 4.07 19.20
N LYS A 5 -10.24 3.39 18.64
CA LYS A 5 -10.78 3.63 17.30
C LYS A 5 -12.31 3.58 17.35
N ARG A 6 -12.98 4.40 16.54
CA ARG A 6 -14.43 4.42 16.40
C ARG A 6 -14.77 4.50 14.91
N ASN A 7 -15.64 3.61 14.45
CA ASN A 7 -16.16 3.69 13.08
C ASN A 7 -17.17 4.84 13.01
N THR A 8 -17.00 5.72 12.04
CA THR A 8 -17.95 6.76 11.68
C THR A 8 -18.60 6.39 10.36
N TYR A 9 -19.93 6.48 10.31
CA TYR A 9 -20.73 6.21 9.13
C TYR A 9 -21.26 7.53 8.59
N TYR A 10 -21.32 7.67 7.26
CA TYR A 10 -21.88 8.86 6.64
C TYR A 10 -23.41 8.75 6.49
N GLU A 11 -24.08 9.89 6.40
CA GLU A 11 -25.53 9.93 6.20
C GLU A 11 -25.89 9.32 4.84
N GLY A 12 -26.74 8.29 4.85
CA GLY A 12 -27.15 7.57 3.63
C GLY A 12 -26.41 6.26 3.36
N GLN A 13 -25.35 5.92 4.10
CA GLN A 13 -24.57 4.70 3.87
C GLN A 13 -25.40 3.40 3.84
N LEU A 14 -26.39 3.27 4.74
CA LEU A 14 -27.28 2.10 4.75
C LEU A 14 -28.14 2.02 3.48
N LYS A 15 -28.60 3.16 2.97
CA LYS A 15 -29.38 3.24 1.74
C LYS A 15 -28.54 2.79 0.55
N ASP A 16 -27.29 3.21 0.48
CA ASP A 16 -26.36 2.83 -0.59
C ASP A 16 -26.06 1.33 -0.55
N ALA A 17 -25.82 0.78 0.65
CA ALA A 17 -25.61 -0.66 0.84
C ALA A 17 -26.84 -1.48 0.42
N VAL A 18 -28.05 -1.06 0.81
CA VAL A 18 -29.31 -1.72 0.41
C VAL A 18 -29.54 -1.61 -1.09
N PHE A 19 -29.22 -0.46 -1.69
CA PHE A 19 -29.31 -0.26 -3.13
C PHE A 19 -28.39 -1.23 -3.89
N GLY A 20 -27.11 -1.29 -3.52
CA GLY A 20 -26.14 -2.22 -4.10
C GLY A 20 -26.56 -3.68 -3.95
N PHE A 21 -27.05 -4.06 -2.76
CA PHE A 21 -27.55 -5.41 -2.49
C PHE A 21 -28.73 -5.77 -3.41
N ARG A 22 -29.76 -4.92 -3.49
CA ARG A 22 -30.94 -5.15 -4.33
C ARG A 22 -30.61 -5.23 -5.82
N ARG A 23 -29.59 -4.50 -6.26
CA ARG A 23 -29.11 -4.49 -7.65
C ARG A 23 -28.13 -5.61 -7.96
N ARG A 24 -27.67 -6.38 -6.96
CA ARG A 24 -26.58 -7.37 -7.07
C ARG A 24 -25.26 -6.74 -7.58
N LEU A 25 -25.02 -5.50 -7.19
CA LEU A 25 -23.86 -4.68 -7.57
C LEU A 25 -23.15 -4.18 -6.30
N LEU A 26 -22.71 -5.12 -5.45
CA LEU A 26 -22.05 -4.78 -4.18
C LEU A 26 -20.56 -4.46 -4.32
N ALA A 27 -19.90 -5.06 -5.31
CA ALA A 27 -18.46 -4.93 -5.55
C ALA A 27 -18.14 -4.50 -6.99
N SER A 28 -19.13 -3.96 -7.71
CA SER A 28 -18.98 -3.56 -9.10
C SER A 28 -20.06 -2.56 -9.51
N GLY A 29 -19.93 -2.00 -10.71
CA GLY A 29 -20.92 -1.09 -11.30
C GLY A 29 -20.63 0.37 -11.03
N GLU A 30 -21.64 1.21 -11.22
CA GLU A 30 -21.47 2.67 -11.24
C GLU A 30 -20.95 3.23 -9.92
N ALA A 31 -21.43 2.72 -8.78
CA ALA A 31 -20.97 3.19 -7.48
C ALA A 31 -19.46 3.01 -7.26
N VAL A 32 -18.89 1.90 -7.75
CA VAL A 32 -17.45 1.65 -7.68
C VAL A 32 -16.69 2.59 -8.60
N ARG A 33 -17.14 2.75 -9.85
CA ARG A 33 -16.51 3.67 -10.81
C ARG A 33 -16.54 5.12 -10.33
N SER A 34 -17.67 5.58 -9.78
CA SER A 34 -17.78 6.93 -9.23
C SER A 34 -16.86 7.12 -8.02
N PHE A 35 -16.70 6.08 -7.19
CA PHE A 35 -15.74 6.12 -6.08
C PHE A 35 -14.29 6.20 -6.59
N GLU A 36 -13.91 5.37 -7.54
CA GLU A 36 -12.57 5.39 -8.16
C GLU A 36 -12.26 6.76 -8.78
N GLN A 37 -13.19 7.31 -9.57
CA GLN A 37 -13.03 8.63 -10.18
C GLN A 37 -12.89 9.74 -9.13
N ALA A 38 -13.77 9.76 -8.12
CA ALA A 38 -13.70 10.76 -7.05
C ALA A 38 -12.43 10.62 -6.22
N PHE A 39 -11.97 9.40 -5.96
CA PHE A 39 -10.74 9.15 -5.23
C PHE A 39 -9.52 9.65 -6.02
N ALA A 40 -9.43 9.32 -7.31
CA ALA A 40 -8.37 9.82 -8.18
C ALA A 40 -8.35 11.36 -8.23
N GLU A 41 -9.51 12.00 -8.34
CA GLU A 41 -9.65 13.47 -8.35
C GLU A 41 -9.16 14.12 -7.04
N ILE A 42 -9.53 13.57 -5.88
CA ILE A 42 -9.14 14.11 -4.56
C ILE A 42 -7.61 14.17 -4.40
N PHE A 43 -6.91 13.16 -4.90
CA PHE A 43 -5.46 13.05 -4.76
C PHE A 43 -4.68 13.51 -6.00
N GLY A 44 -5.38 13.90 -7.08
CA GLY A 44 -4.76 14.30 -8.34
C GLY A 44 -4.07 13.16 -9.11
N PHE A 45 -4.51 11.91 -8.90
CA PHE A 45 -4.02 10.76 -9.67
C PHE A 45 -4.77 10.64 -11.00
N SER A 46 -4.14 10.03 -12.01
CA SER A 46 -4.80 9.79 -13.30
C SER A 46 -5.93 8.78 -13.19
N ASP A 47 -5.76 7.77 -12.34
CA ASP A 47 -6.65 6.64 -12.16
C ASP A 47 -6.62 6.14 -10.71
N ALA A 48 -7.66 5.42 -10.31
CA ALA A 48 -7.71 4.65 -9.08
C ALA A 48 -8.42 3.32 -9.33
N VAL A 49 -8.04 2.29 -8.58
CA VAL A 49 -8.66 0.95 -8.66
C VAL A 49 -9.08 0.52 -7.27
N ALA A 50 -10.38 0.26 -7.10
CA ALA A 50 -10.92 -0.23 -5.84
C ALA A 50 -10.65 -1.73 -5.70
N THR A 51 -10.17 -2.12 -4.53
CA THR A 51 -9.89 -3.52 -4.19
C THR A 51 -10.65 -3.94 -2.94
N CYS A 52 -10.77 -5.25 -2.71
CA CYS A 52 -11.46 -5.78 -1.54
C CYS A 52 -10.78 -5.37 -0.23
N THR A 53 -9.44 -5.33 -0.23
CA THR A 53 -8.62 -4.92 0.91
C THR A 53 -7.33 -4.24 0.44
N GLY A 54 -6.72 -3.43 1.31
CA GLY A 54 -5.39 -2.85 1.02
C GLY A 54 -4.30 -3.90 0.75
N ARG A 55 -4.41 -5.10 1.36
CA ARG A 55 -3.50 -6.21 1.08
C ARG A 55 -3.63 -6.74 -0.34
N ASP A 56 -4.86 -6.84 -0.85
CA ASP A 56 -5.10 -7.24 -2.24
C ASP A 56 -4.58 -6.17 -3.19
N GLY A 57 -4.77 -4.88 -2.87
CA GLY A 57 -4.20 -3.77 -3.63
C GLY A 57 -2.68 -3.82 -3.72
N LEU A 58 -2.00 -3.99 -2.58
CA LEU A 58 -0.54 -4.09 -2.53
C LEU A 58 -0.01 -5.28 -3.34
N LEU A 59 -0.66 -6.45 -3.26
CA LEU A 59 -0.27 -7.61 -4.05
C LEU A 59 -0.51 -7.40 -5.55
N LEU A 60 -1.66 -6.83 -5.93
CA LEU A 60 -1.97 -6.52 -7.32
C LEU A 60 -0.98 -5.51 -7.91
N LEU A 61 -0.54 -4.52 -7.15
CA LEU A 61 0.49 -3.57 -7.58
C LEU A 61 1.82 -4.27 -7.85
N LEU A 62 2.28 -5.14 -6.94
CA LEU A 62 3.50 -5.91 -7.14
C LEU A 62 3.43 -6.77 -8.42
N GLU A 63 2.32 -7.50 -8.59
CA GLU A 63 2.09 -8.34 -9.77
C GLU A 63 2.02 -7.50 -11.06
N ALA A 64 1.29 -6.37 -11.05
CA ALA A 64 1.16 -5.48 -12.20
C ALA A 64 2.47 -4.80 -12.60
N CYS A 65 3.34 -4.54 -11.62
CA CYS A 65 4.69 -4.01 -11.87
C CYS A 65 5.71 -5.10 -12.26
N GLY A 66 5.28 -6.35 -12.43
CA GLY A 66 6.13 -7.44 -12.91
C GLY A 66 7.06 -8.04 -11.85
N VAL A 67 6.75 -7.85 -10.56
CA VAL A 67 7.47 -8.53 -9.48
C VAL A 67 7.05 -10.00 -9.45
N THR A 68 8.02 -10.90 -9.31
CA THR A 68 7.83 -12.34 -9.39
C THR A 68 8.38 -13.07 -8.17
N ALA A 69 8.02 -14.35 -8.01
CA ALA A 69 8.54 -15.16 -6.91
C ALA A 69 10.07 -15.23 -6.95
N GLY A 70 10.71 -15.07 -5.79
CA GLY A 70 12.16 -14.98 -5.63
C GLY A 70 12.72 -13.55 -5.65
N ASP A 71 11.94 -12.56 -6.12
CA ASP A 71 12.35 -11.16 -6.08
C ASP A 71 12.37 -10.62 -4.65
N GLU A 72 13.36 -9.77 -4.37
CA GLU A 72 13.51 -9.11 -3.09
C GLU A 72 12.68 -7.83 -3.01
N ILE A 73 11.96 -7.68 -1.91
CA ILE A 73 11.14 -6.51 -1.61
C ILE A 73 11.63 -5.90 -0.31
N VAL A 74 12.17 -4.68 -0.38
CA VAL A 74 12.63 -3.96 0.82
C VAL A 74 11.45 -3.30 1.51
N LEU A 75 11.33 -3.44 2.83
CA LEU A 75 10.24 -2.87 3.63
C LEU A 75 10.71 -2.59 5.06
N PRO A 76 10.04 -1.70 5.83
CA PRO A 76 10.48 -1.39 7.18
C PRO A 76 10.36 -2.59 8.13
N ALA A 77 11.37 -2.76 8.99
CA ALA A 77 11.39 -3.77 10.04
C ALA A 77 10.30 -3.51 11.10
N TYR A 78 9.99 -2.24 11.34
CA TYR A 78 8.85 -1.84 12.14
C TYR A 78 7.63 -1.69 11.22
N THR A 79 6.83 -2.75 11.12
CA THR A 79 5.62 -2.79 10.28
C THR A 79 4.60 -3.78 10.83
N LEU A 80 3.45 -3.92 10.17
CA LEU A 80 2.47 -4.97 10.46
C LEU A 80 3.04 -6.34 10.08
N GLY A 81 3.31 -7.21 11.07
CA GLY A 81 3.96 -8.51 10.84
C GLY A 81 3.28 -9.41 9.80
N GLU A 82 1.96 -9.31 9.62
CA GLU A 82 1.24 -10.06 8.59
C GLU A 82 1.66 -9.70 7.16
N LEU A 83 2.20 -8.49 6.92
CA LEU A 83 2.71 -8.12 5.60
C LEU A 83 3.89 -9.00 5.18
N VAL A 84 4.80 -9.31 6.11
CA VAL A 84 5.94 -10.20 5.84
C VAL A 84 5.46 -11.61 5.48
N ASN A 85 4.47 -12.13 6.21
CA ASN A 85 3.88 -13.44 5.94
C ASN A 85 3.14 -13.46 4.61
N LEU A 86 2.42 -12.39 4.28
CA LEU A 86 1.70 -12.24 3.01
C LEU A 86 2.66 -12.29 1.82
N LEU A 87 3.75 -11.51 1.87
CA LEU A 87 4.76 -11.49 0.80
C LEU A 87 5.41 -12.87 0.63
N LYS A 88 5.81 -13.51 1.74
CA LYS A 88 6.35 -14.88 1.71
C LYS A 88 5.36 -15.89 1.13
N SER A 89 4.06 -15.75 1.42
CA SER A 89 3.03 -16.66 0.89
C SER A 89 2.90 -16.60 -0.64
N ARG A 90 3.35 -15.50 -1.26
CA ARG A 90 3.41 -15.31 -2.71
C ARG A 90 4.77 -15.64 -3.32
N GLY A 91 5.70 -16.14 -2.51
CA GLY A 91 7.06 -16.50 -2.96
C GLY A 91 8.01 -15.32 -3.08
N TYR A 92 7.61 -14.11 -2.69
CA TYR A 92 8.52 -12.96 -2.61
C TYR A 92 9.49 -13.11 -1.43
N VAL A 93 10.61 -12.39 -1.50
CA VAL A 93 11.66 -12.39 -0.46
C VAL A 93 11.66 -11.04 0.28
N PRO A 94 11.02 -10.93 1.46
CA PRO A 94 11.02 -9.67 2.21
C PRO A 94 12.42 -9.38 2.79
N VAL A 95 12.92 -8.17 2.55
CA VAL A 95 14.20 -7.68 3.07
C VAL A 95 13.94 -6.51 4.02
N LEU A 96 14.12 -6.76 5.32
CA LEU A 96 13.79 -5.76 6.34
C LEU A 96 14.89 -4.69 6.43
N ALA A 97 14.49 -3.43 6.25
CA ALA A 97 15.30 -2.24 6.49
C ALA A 97 14.95 -1.63 7.86
N ASP A 98 15.93 -1.04 8.52
CA ASP A 98 15.69 -0.39 9.82
C ASP A 98 14.88 0.91 9.64
N VAL A 99 14.37 1.46 10.74
CA VAL A 99 13.64 2.74 10.75
C VAL A 99 14.42 3.79 11.53
N ASP A 100 14.15 5.06 11.25
CA ASP A 100 14.64 6.15 12.11
C ASP A 100 13.97 6.03 13.49
N GLY A 101 14.78 5.98 14.55
CA GLY A 101 14.29 5.81 15.93
C GLY A 101 13.45 6.98 16.47
N SER A 102 13.47 8.14 15.82
CA SER A 102 12.67 9.30 16.21
C SER A 102 11.31 9.37 15.51
N SER A 103 11.29 9.07 14.20
CA SER A 103 10.08 9.14 13.37
C SER A 103 9.38 7.79 13.20
N TYR A 104 10.09 6.69 13.47
CA TYR A 104 9.72 5.30 13.16
C TYR A 104 9.49 5.04 11.67
N GLN A 105 9.95 5.95 10.80
CA GLN A 105 9.77 5.84 9.35
C GLN A 105 10.97 5.18 8.68
N LEU A 106 10.70 4.58 7.53
CA LEU A 106 11.73 4.15 6.59
C LEU A 106 12.46 5.38 6.01
N THR A 107 13.77 5.27 5.80
CA THR A 107 14.61 6.32 5.18
C THR A 107 15.41 5.78 4.01
N ALA A 108 15.78 6.64 3.05
CA ALA A 108 16.66 6.23 1.95
C ALA A 108 17.98 5.62 2.46
N LYS A 109 18.56 6.22 3.53
CA LYS A 109 19.77 5.74 4.19
C LYS A 109 19.63 4.32 4.78
N SER A 110 18.45 3.97 5.29
CA SER A 110 18.18 2.63 5.81
C SER A 110 17.90 1.60 4.72
N VAL A 111 17.39 2.05 3.56
CA VAL A 111 17.04 1.22 2.41
C VAL A 111 18.26 0.88 1.56
N GLU A 112 19.10 1.86 1.24
CA GLU A 112 20.25 1.69 0.35
C GLU A 112 21.13 0.46 0.65
N PRO A 113 21.57 0.21 1.90
CA PRO A 113 22.42 -0.96 2.21
C PRO A 113 21.68 -2.31 2.14
N ARG A 114 20.37 -2.32 1.93
CA ARG A 114 19.54 -3.53 1.78
C ARG A 114 19.29 -3.90 0.31
N ILE A 115 19.62 -3.00 -0.62
CA ILE A 115 19.42 -3.23 -2.04
C ILE A 115 20.46 -4.24 -2.55
N THR A 116 20.01 -5.22 -3.31
CA THR A 116 20.82 -6.20 -4.03
C THR A 116 20.38 -6.26 -5.50
N GLU A 117 21.08 -7.05 -6.32
CA GLU A 117 20.69 -7.32 -7.71
C GLU A 117 19.30 -7.99 -7.84
N ARG A 118 18.82 -8.63 -6.76
CA ARG A 118 17.48 -9.26 -6.72
C ARG A 118 16.38 -8.31 -6.26
N THR A 119 16.73 -7.12 -5.76
CA THR A 119 15.73 -6.16 -5.31
C THR A 119 14.91 -5.66 -6.49
N LYS A 120 13.58 -5.70 -6.37
CA LYS A 120 12.65 -5.17 -7.39
C LYS A 120 11.76 -4.05 -6.89
N ALA A 121 11.40 -4.08 -5.62
CA ALA A 121 10.49 -3.10 -5.06
C ALA A 121 10.88 -2.66 -3.64
N ILE A 122 10.45 -1.46 -3.30
CA ILE A 122 10.47 -0.91 -1.94
C ILE A 122 9.02 -0.65 -1.55
N ILE A 123 8.58 -1.20 -0.42
CA ILE A 123 7.31 -0.83 0.22
C ILE A 123 7.62 0.26 1.26
N ALA A 124 7.16 1.47 0.97
CA ALA A 124 7.37 2.67 1.77
C ALA A 124 6.13 2.94 2.63
N THR A 125 6.11 2.39 3.84
CA THR A 125 4.97 2.55 4.76
C THR A 125 4.98 3.92 5.44
N HIS A 126 3.85 4.62 5.47
CA HIS A 126 3.61 5.88 6.18
C HIS A 126 3.02 5.63 7.56
N LEU A 127 3.85 5.16 8.48
CA LEU A 127 3.37 4.73 9.79
C LEU A 127 2.67 5.87 10.54
N PHE A 128 1.53 5.53 11.14
CA PHE A 128 0.67 6.45 11.90
C PHE A 128 0.09 7.62 11.07
N GLY A 129 0.12 7.53 9.74
CA GLY A 129 -0.29 8.61 8.84
C GLY A 129 0.76 9.71 8.70
N TRP A 130 1.98 9.47 9.19
CA TRP A 130 3.11 10.36 9.00
C TRP A 130 3.90 9.93 7.75
N PRO A 131 4.07 10.80 6.75
CA PRO A 131 4.82 10.46 5.54
C PRO A 131 6.26 10.07 5.86
N CYS A 132 6.74 8.99 5.25
CA CYS A 132 8.13 8.61 5.33
C CYS A 132 9.01 9.54 4.47
N ASP A 133 10.30 9.26 4.39
CA ASP A 133 11.27 9.99 3.57
C ASP A 133 11.07 9.73 2.05
N ILE A 134 9.85 9.95 1.56
CA ILE A 134 9.40 9.44 0.27
C ILE A 134 10.16 10.05 -0.90
N VAL A 135 10.50 11.34 -0.80
CA VAL A 135 11.23 12.05 -1.86
C VAL A 135 12.58 11.38 -2.09
N ASN A 136 13.38 11.19 -1.04
CA ASN A 136 14.70 10.57 -1.16
C ASN A 136 14.60 9.06 -1.47
N ILE A 137 13.57 8.36 -0.98
CA ILE A 137 13.33 6.94 -1.32
C ILE A 137 13.03 6.79 -2.82
N VAL A 138 12.18 7.66 -3.39
CA VAL A 138 11.85 7.65 -4.82
C VAL A 138 13.06 8.01 -5.67
N GLU A 139 13.87 8.99 -5.26
CA GLU A 139 15.13 9.33 -5.94
C GLU A 139 16.09 8.13 -5.97
N LEU A 140 16.34 7.51 -4.81
CA LEU A 140 17.16 6.30 -4.70
C LEU A 140 16.61 5.16 -5.57
N ALA A 141 15.29 4.92 -5.53
CA ALA A 141 14.66 3.87 -6.31
C ALA A 141 14.82 4.11 -7.81
N ARG A 142 14.66 5.36 -8.27
CA ARG A 142 14.85 5.74 -9.67
C ARG A 142 16.28 5.48 -10.14
N GLU A 143 17.28 5.84 -9.34
CA GLU A 143 18.69 5.58 -9.66
C GLU A 143 19.01 4.08 -9.77
N ARG A 144 18.28 3.24 -9.02
CA ARG A 144 18.48 1.79 -8.96
C ARG A 144 17.50 1.01 -9.85
N GLY A 145 16.59 1.68 -10.56
CA GLY A 145 15.57 1.04 -11.40
C GLY A 145 14.57 0.19 -10.61
N LEU A 146 14.23 0.61 -9.39
CA LEU A 146 13.31 -0.08 -8.48
C LEU A 146 11.92 0.56 -8.49
N ILE A 147 10.90 -0.25 -8.21
CA ILE A 147 9.53 0.20 -7.98
C ILE A 147 9.38 0.69 -6.53
N VAL A 148 8.61 1.75 -6.31
CA VAL A 148 8.19 2.18 -4.97
C VAL A 148 6.68 2.03 -4.85
N ILE A 149 6.22 1.35 -3.81
CA ILE A 149 4.82 1.23 -3.43
C ILE A 149 4.64 1.92 -2.08
N GLU A 150 3.82 2.97 -2.03
CA GLU A 150 3.45 3.67 -0.79
C GLU A 150 2.33 2.89 -0.07
N ASP A 151 2.48 2.66 1.24
CA ASP A 151 1.56 1.89 2.12
C ASP A 151 1.09 2.70 3.35
#